data_AF-A0A0T8ZUT1-F1
#
_entry.id   AF-A0A0T8ZUT1-F1
#
_cell.length_a   1.000
_cell.length_b   1.000
_cell.length_c   1.000
_cell.angle_alpha   90.00
_cell.angle_beta   90.00
_cell.angle_gamma   90.00
#
_symmetry.space_group_name_H-M   'P 1'
#
loop_
_entity.id
_entity.type
_entity.pdbx_description
1 polymer ?
#
loop_
_entity_poly.entity_id
_entity_poly.type
_entity_poly.pdbx_seq_one_letter_code
_entity_poly.pdbx_strand_id
1 'polypeptide(L)'
;MSKKLNRKKQLRNGLRRAGAFSSTVAKVVDETKKVVKRAEQSASAAGKAVSKKVEQAVEATKEQAQKVANSVEDFAANLGGLPLDRAKTFYDEGIKSASDFKNWTEKELLALKGIGPATIKKLKENGIKFK
;
A
#
# COMPACT_ATOMS: atom_id res chain seq x y z
N MET A 1 -50.62 -6.65 21.91
CA MET A 1 -49.23 -6.63 22.40
C MET A 1 -48.31 -6.05 21.32
N SER A 2 -48.07 -4.74 21.28
CA SER A 2 -47.19 -4.13 20.28
C SER A 2 -45.72 -4.35 20.63
N LYS A 3 -44.95 -4.94 19.72
CA LYS A 3 -43.51 -5.16 19.90
C LYS A 3 -42.80 -3.80 20.04
N LYS A 4 -42.20 -3.52 21.21
CA LYS A 4 -41.39 -2.33 21.45
C LYS A 4 -40.13 -2.40 20.59
N LEU A 5 -40.13 -1.71 19.45
CA LEU A 5 -38.99 -1.68 18.54
C LEU A 5 -37.83 -0.94 19.20
N ASN A 6 -36.67 -1.60 19.26
CA ASN A 6 -35.45 -1.00 19.82
C ASN A 6 -34.96 0.11 18.87
N ARG A 7 -35.32 1.37 19.18
CA ARG A 7 -35.03 2.57 18.38
C ARG A 7 -33.53 2.71 18.08
N LYS A 8 -32.65 2.33 19.01
CA LYS A 8 -31.19 2.34 18.81
C LYS A 8 -30.77 1.35 17.71
N LYS A 9 -31.39 0.16 17.64
CA LYS A 9 -31.13 -0.83 16.59
C LYS A 9 -31.60 -0.33 15.23
N GLN A 10 -32.76 0.33 15.16
CA GLN A 10 -33.26 0.90 13.90
C GLN A 10 -32.35 2.03 13.37
N LEU A 11 -31.94 2.94 14.24
CA LEU A 11 -31.02 4.03 13.87
C LEU A 11 -29.66 3.48 13.39
N ARG A 12 -29.08 2.53 14.11
CA ARG A 12 -27.81 1.91 13.71
C ARG A 12 -27.91 1.20 12.37
N ASN A 13 -29.01 0.49 12.12
CA ASN A 13 -29.23 -0.19 10.85
C ASN A 13 -29.46 0.80 9.71
N GLY A 14 -30.16 1.92 9.96
CA GLY A 14 -30.33 3.02 9.00
C GLY A 14 -28.99 3.64 8.60
N LEU A 15 -28.14 3.98 9.58
CA LEU A 15 -26.79 4.53 9.35
C LEU A 15 -25.88 3.55 8.59
N ARG A 16 -25.97 2.24 8.89
CA ARG A 16 -25.24 1.20 8.14
C ARG A 16 -25.69 1.12 6.69
N ARG A 17 -27.00 1.16 6.41
CA ARG A 17 -27.55 1.15 5.04
C ARG A 17 -27.22 2.44 4.27
N ALA A 18 -27.19 3.58 4.97
CA ALA A 18 -26.80 4.86 4.40
C ALA A 18 -25.28 4.99 4.18
N GLY A 19 -24.48 3.96 4.50
CA GLY A 19 -23.04 3.97 4.30
C GLY A 19 -22.29 4.96 5.19
N ALA A 20 -22.92 5.53 6.22
CA ALA A 20 -22.30 6.50 7.12
C ALA A 20 -21.14 5.93 7.96
N PHE A 21 -21.02 4.60 7.99
CA PHE A 21 -19.93 3.86 8.63
C PHE A 21 -18.96 3.24 7.60
N SER A 22 -18.98 3.66 6.34
CA SER A 22 -18.03 3.12 5.36
C SER A 22 -16.60 3.52 5.75
N SER A 23 -15.68 2.57 5.63
CA SER A 23 -14.26 2.82 5.87
C SER A 23 -13.73 3.78 4.81
N THR A 24 -12.72 4.58 5.18
CA THR A 24 -12.04 5.55 4.31
C THR A 24 -11.64 4.94 2.96
N VAL A 25 -11.27 3.67 2.94
CA VAL A 25 -10.93 2.90 1.74
C VAL A 25 -12.12 2.77 0.77
N ALA A 26 -13.33 2.49 1.28
CA ALA A 26 -14.52 2.39 0.43
C ALA A 26 -14.90 3.75 -0.18
N LYS A 27 -14.73 4.84 0.59
CA LYS A 27 -15.00 6.20 0.10
C LYS A 27 -14.04 6.61 -1.03
N VAL A 28 -12.76 6.27 -0.90
CA VAL A 28 -11.75 6.49 -1.96
C VAL A 28 -12.07 5.67 -3.22
N VAL A 29 -12.58 4.43 -3.07
CA VAL A 29 -12.99 3.59 -4.20
C VAL A 29 -14.23 4.15 -4.92
N ASP A 30 -15.20 4.69 -4.20
CA ASP A 30 -16.38 5.29 -4.84
C ASP A 30 -16.08 6.65 -5.48
N GLU A 31 -15.21 7.46 -4.87
CA GLU A 31 -14.74 8.71 -5.44
C GLU A 31 -13.93 8.47 -6.73
N THR A 32 -13.03 7.47 -6.74
CA THR A 32 -12.28 7.09 -7.95
C THR A 32 -13.21 6.55 -9.06
N LYS A 33 -14.19 5.71 -8.74
CA LYS A 33 -15.21 5.26 -9.71
C LYS A 33 -16.01 6.43 -10.33
N LYS A 34 -16.33 7.45 -9.54
CA LYS A 34 -17.06 8.62 -10.02
C LYS A 34 -16.22 9.53 -10.94
N VAL A 35 -14.93 9.65 -10.67
CA VAL A 35 -13.99 10.41 -11.53
C VAL A 35 -13.75 9.68 -12.85
N VAL A 36 -13.61 8.35 -12.83
CA VAL A 36 -13.49 7.53 -14.05
C VAL A 36 -14.73 7.66 -14.94
N LYS A 37 -15.93 7.61 -14.35
CA LYS A 37 -17.19 7.74 -15.11
C LYS A 37 -17.38 9.13 -15.72
N ARG A 38 -16.87 10.19 -15.08
CA ARG A 38 -16.84 11.55 -15.66
C ARG A 38 -15.81 11.69 -16.76
N ALA A 39 -14.64 11.07 -16.60
CA ALA A 39 -13.62 11.04 -17.64
C ALA A 39 -14.11 10.31 -18.90
N GLU A 40 -14.84 9.21 -18.74
CA GLU A 40 -15.45 8.44 -19.83
C GLU A 40 -16.55 9.23 -20.56
N GLN A 41 -17.38 9.96 -19.82
CA GLN A 41 -18.38 10.87 -20.41
C GLN A 41 -17.73 12.06 -21.13
N SER A 42 -16.64 12.62 -20.61
CA SER A 42 -15.88 13.69 -21.29
C SER A 42 -15.07 13.18 -22.49
N ALA A 43 -14.67 11.91 -22.50
CA ALA A 43 -13.92 11.29 -23.59
C ALA A 43 -14.81 10.87 -24.78
N SER A 44 -16.11 10.66 -24.54
CA SER A 44 -17.10 10.37 -25.60
C SER A 44 -17.26 11.51 -26.62
N ALA A 45 -16.92 12.75 -26.25
CA ALA A 45 -16.96 13.90 -27.15
C ALA A 45 -15.70 14.08 -28.02
N ALA A 46 -14.60 13.36 -27.77
CA ALA A 46 -13.34 13.53 -28.47
C ALA A 46 -12.54 12.21 -28.60
N GLY A 47 -13.22 11.12 -28.95
CA GLY A 47 -12.72 9.76 -28.71
C GLY A 47 -12.27 8.98 -29.94
N LYS A 48 -11.23 9.40 -30.67
CA LYS A 48 -10.54 8.48 -31.61
C LYS A 48 -9.01 8.50 -31.65
N ALA A 49 -8.31 9.32 -30.87
CA ALA A 49 -6.84 9.37 -30.91
C ALA A 49 -6.10 9.28 -29.56
N VAL A 50 -6.80 9.23 -28.42
CA VAL A 50 -6.15 9.24 -27.08
C VAL A 50 -6.13 7.87 -26.41
N SER A 51 -6.92 6.90 -26.89
CA SER A 51 -7.10 5.59 -26.26
C SER A 51 -5.81 4.74 -26.23
N LYS A 52 -4.98 4.80 -27.28
CA LYS A 52 -3.76 4.00 -27.38
C LYS A 52 -2.60 4.49 -26.50
N LYS A 53 -2.59 5.75 -26.06
CA LYS A 53 -1.50 6.31 -25.23
C LYS A 53 -1.77 6.20 -23.72
N VAL A 54 -3.03 6.14 -23.31
CA VAL A 54 -3.42 5.99 -21.90
C VAL A 54 -3.33 4.53 -21.44
N GLU A 55 -3.65 3.57 -22.31
CA GLU A 55 -3.44 2.14 -22.01
C GLU A 55 -1.96 1.81 -21.76
N GLN A 56 -1.04 2.36 -22.57
CA GLN A 56 0.40 2.17 -22.37
C GLN A 56 0.92 2.78 -21.05
N ALA A 57 0.30 3.87 -20.55
CA ALA A 57 0.68 4.48 -19.28
C ALA A 57 0.12 3.72 -18.06
N VAL A 58 -1.05 3.09 -18.19
CA VAL A 58 -1.65 2.25 -17.13
C VAL A 58 -0.94 0.89 -17.04
N GLU A 59 -0.48 0.34 -18.17
CA GLU A 59 0.38 -0.85 -18.16
C GLU A 59 1.78 -0.55 -17.61
N ALA A 60 2.38 0.59 -17.96
CA ALA A 60 3.68 0.98 -17.40
C ALA A 60 3.65 1.19 -15.87
N THR A 61 2.52 1.66 -15.30
CA THR A 61 2.37 1.83 -13.85
C THR A 61 2.05 0.51 -13.14
N LYS A 62 1.36 -0.42 -13.79
CA LYS A 62 1.12 -1.77 -13.26
C LYS A 62 2.38 -2.65 -13.34
N GLU A 63 3.17 -2.53 -14.39
CA GLU A 63 4.49 -3.17 -14.51
C GLU A 63 5.51 -2.56 -13.57
N GLN A 64 5.51 -1.24 -13.34
CA GLN A 64 6.38 -0.62 -12.33
C GLN A 64 5.95 -1.02 -10.92
N ALA A 65 4.65 -1.11 -10.63
CA ALA A 65 4.17 -1.62 -9.34
C ALA A 65 4.49 -3.10 -9.14
N GLN A 66 4.42 -3.93 -10.19
CA GLN A 66 4.82 -5.34 -10.12
C GLN A 66 6.34 -5.52 -10.05
N LYS A 67 7.13 -4.74 -10.79
CA LYS A 67 8.60 -4.74 -10.68
C LYS A 67 9.06 -4.24 -9.33
N VAL A 68 8.41 -3.23 -8.75
CA VAL A 68 8.71 -2.77 -7.39
C VAL A 68 8.26 -3.79 -6.36
N ALA A 69 7.12 -4.46 -6.53
CA ALA A 69 6.70 -5.56 -5.65
C ALA A 69 7.70 -6.72 -5.70
N ASN A 70 8.05 -7.20 -6.90
CA ASN A 70 9.07 -8.23 -7.11
C ASN A 70 10.42 -7.77 -6.52
N SER A 71 10.82 -6.50 -6.71
CA SER A 71 12.06 -5.96 -6.16
C SER A 71 12.06 -5.85 -4.63
N VAL A 72 10.90 -5.63 -3.99
CA VAL A 72 10.77 -5.64 -2.52
C VAL A 72 10.82 -7.08 -2.00
N GLU A 73 10.22 -8.02 -2.72
CA GLU A 73 10.24 -9.45 -2.42
C GLU A 73 11.66 -10.03 -2.59
N ASP A 74 12.35 -9.69 -3.67
CA ASP A 74 13.73 -10.05 -3.95
C ASP A 74 14.69 -9.43 -2.93
N PHE A 75 14.46 -8.16 -2.55
CA PHE A 75 15.23 -7.52 -1.48
C PHE A 75 15.01 -8.21 -0.14
N ALA A 76 13.76 -8.53 0.20
CA ALA A 76 13.43 -9.25 1.42
C ALA A 76 14.10 -10.63 1.46
N ALA A 77 14.14 -11.34 0.33
CA ALA A 77 14.82 -12.62 0.18
C ALA A 77 16.34 -12.48 0.37
N ASN A 78 16.97 -11.48 -0.26
CA ASN A 78 18.41 -11.20 -0.13
C ASN A 78 18.83 -10.84 1.30
N LEU A 79 17.94 -10.24 2.09
CA LEU A 79 18.20 -9.91 3.50
C LEU A 79 17.89 -11.07 4.46
N GLY A 80 17.73 -12.29 3.95
CA GLY A 80 17.46 -13.50 4.74
C GLY A 80 15.98 -13.81 4.94
N GLY A 81 15.15 -13.52 3.94
CA GLY A 81 13.72 -13.80 3.96
C GLY A 81 12.98 -12.97 5.00
N LEU A 82 13.20 -11.66 5.03
CA LEU A 82 12.40 -10.79 5.89
C LEU A 82 10.92 -10.80 5.46
N PRO A 83 9.99 -10.62 6.41
CA PRO A 83 8.61 -10.29 6.07
C PRO A 83 8.55 -9.03 5.20
N LEU A 84 7.65 -9.03 4.22
CA LEU A 84 7.46 -7.89 3.31
C LEU A 84 7.15 -6.58 4.04
N ASP A 85 6.46 -6.65 5.17
CA ASP A 85 6.17 -5.46 5.98
C ASP A 85 7.44 -4.79 6.52
N ARG A 86 8.50 -5.57 6.81
CA ARG A 86 9.80 -5.02 7.25
C ARG A 86 10.65 -4.56 6.07
N ALA A 87 10.55 -5.25 4.93
CA ALA A 87 11.21 -4.81 3.71
C ALA A 87 10.65 -3.47 3.24
N LYS A 88 9.33 -3.27 3.34
CA LYS A 88 8.68 -1.99 3.02
C LYS A 88 9.19 -0.84 3.88
N THR A 89 9.32 -1.03 5.19
CA THR A 89 9.85 0.03 6.06
C THR A 89 11.29 0.38 5.73
N PHE A 90 12.13 -0.58 5.35
CA PHE A 90 13.47 -0.28 4.84
C PHE A 90 13.43 0.55 3.55
N TYR A 91 12.55 0.21 2.60
CA TYR A 91 12.39 0.97 1.35
C TYR A 91 11.89 2.40 1.59
N ASP A 92 10.96 2.59 2.52
CA ASP A 92 10.42 3.90 2.91
C ASP A 92 11.53 4.80 3.50
N GLU A 93 12.45 4.19 4.24
CA GLU A 93 13.64 4.84 4.81
C GLU A 93 14.81 4.94 3.81
N GLY A 94 14.59 4.50 2.55
CA GLY A 94 15.56 4.62 1.47
C GLY A 94 16.63 3.54 1.43
N ILE A 95 16.53 2.50 2.26
CA ILE A 95 17.42 1.34 2.25
C ILE A 95 16.90 0.35 1.20
N LYS A 96 17.49 0.38 0.01
CA LYS A 96 17.06 -0.43 -1.14
C LYS A 96 18.02 -1.59 -1.43
N SER A 97 19.18 -1.61 -0.81
CA SER A 97 20.22 -2.62 -1.04
C SER A 97 21.02 -2.92 0.22
N ALA A 98 21.63 -4.12 0.27
CA ALA A 98 22.50 -4.54 1.36
C ALA A 98 23.66 -3.55 1.61
N SER A 99 24.10 -2.84 0.57
CA SER A 99 25.13 -1.80 0.66
C SER A 99 24.70 -0.56 1.43
N ASP A 100 23.40 -0.22 1.41
CA ASP A 100 22.90 1.01 2.03
C ASP A 100 22.98 0.94 3.56
N PHE A 101 22.89 -0.28 4.12
CA PHE A 101 23.02 -0.51 5.56
C PHE A 101 24.37 -0.05 6.14
N LYS A 102 25.41 0.12 5.33
CA LYS A 102 26.70 0.67 5.79
C LYS A 102 26.63 2.13 6.22
N ASN A 103 25.63 2.86 5.74
CA ASN A 103 25.43 4.27 6.08
C ASN A 103 24.56 4.45 7.33
N TRP A 104 23.85 3.40 7.74
CA TRP A 104 22.91 3.40 8.85
C TRP A 104 23.52 2.78 10.10
N THR A 105 23.15 3.32 11.26
CA THR A 105 23.57 2.80 12.56
C THR A 105 22.56 1.81 13.12
N GLU A 106 23.00 0.92 14.03
CA GLU A 106 22.10 -0.04 14.71
C GLU A 106 20.96 0.65 15.46
N LYS A 107 21.19 1.85 15.97
CA LYS A 107 20.19 2.62 16.72
C LYS A 107 19.09 3.16 15.80
N GLU A 108 19.46 3.64 14.62
CA GLU A 108 18.48 4.14 13.63
C GLU A 108 17.63 3.01 13.09
N LEU A 109 18.24 1.85 12.79
CA LEU A 109 17.48 0.67 12.36
C LEU A 109 16.56 0.15 13.45
N LEU A 110 16.96 0.22 14.72
CA LEU A 110 16.11 -0.17 15.85
C LEU A 110 14.96 0.82 16.11
N ALA A 111 15.11 2.08 15.70
CA ALA A 111 14.05 3.08 15.79
C ALA A 111 12.97 2.89 14.71
N LEU A 112 13.26 2.14 13.63
CA LEU A 112 12.31 1.88 12.55
C LEU A 112 11.14 1.03 13.04
N LYS A 113 9.94 1.43 12.63
CA LYS A 113 8.70 0.76 13.02
C LYS A 113 8.71 -0.70 12.58
N GLY A 114 8.50 -1.61 13.53
CA GLY A 114 8.45 -3.06 13.27
C GLY A 114 9.83 -3.73 13.14
N ILE A 115 10.91 -2.97 13.35
CA ILE A 115 12.26 -3.50 13.46
C ILE A 115 12.63 -3.63 14.93
N GLY A 116 13.35 -4.69 15.24
CA GLY A 116 13.75 -4.99 16.60
C GLY A 116 15.07 -5.74 16.62
N PRO A 117 15.59 -6.03 17.82
CA PRO A 117 16.91 -6.65 17.99
C PRO A 117 17.02 -8.01 17.28
N ALA A 118 15.91 -8.77 17.20
CA ALA A 118 15.88 -10.03 16.45
C ALA A 118 16.15 -9.82 14.95
N THR A 119 15.62 -8.74 14.36
CA THR A 119 15.85 -8.41 12.95
C THR A 119 17.29 -7.97 12.73
N ILE A 120 17.86 -7.15 13.63
CA ILE A 120 19.26 -6.72 13.56
C ILE A 120 20.22 -7.92 13.67
N LYS A 121 19.93 -8.88 14.56
CA LYS A 121 20.70 -10.13 14.66
C LYS A 121 20.69 -10.90 13.33
N LYS A 122 19.51 -11.09 12.72
CA LYS A 122 19.40 -11.76 11.41
C LYS A 122 20.19 -11.03 10.31
N LEU A 123 20.10 -9.70 10.26
CA LEU A 123 20.86 -8.91 9.28
C LEU A 123 22.39 -9.09 9.47
N LYS A 124 22.87 -9.13 10.72
CA LYS A 124 24.29 -9.43 11.03
C LYS A 124 24.69 -10.85 10.64
N GLU A 125 23.84 -11.84 10.90
CA GLU A 125 24.05 -13.24 10.48
C GLU A 125 24.18 -13.36 8.96
N ASN A 126 23.43 -12.56 8.22
CA ASN A 126 23.51 -12.47 6.76
C ASN A 126 24.70 -11.64 6.25
N GLY A 127 25.62 -11.24 7.13
CA GLY A 127 26.86 -10.54 6.77
C GLY A 127 26.70 -9.04 6.53
N ILE A 128 25.54 -8.45 6.87
CA ILE A 128 25.31 -7.01 6.71
C ILE A 128 26.00 -6.28 7.86
N LYS A 129 26.88 -5.35 7.50
CA LYS A 129 27.59 -4.48 8.45
C LYS A 129 26.94 -3.11 8.49
N PHE A 130 26.66 -2.65 9.70
CA PHE A 130 26.21 -1.30 9.99
C PHE A 130 27.39 -0.38 10.26
N LYS A 131 27.13 0.93 10.28
CA LYS A 131 28.11 1.94 10.67
C LYS A 131 28.46 1.88 12.15
#